data_AF-A0A068R0F8-F1
#
_entry.id   AF-A0A068R0F8-F1
#
_cell.length_a   1.000
_cell.length_b   1.000
_cell.length_c   1.000
_cell.angle_alpha   90.00
_cell.angle_beta   90.00
_cell.angle_gamma   90.00
#
_symmetry.space_group_name_H-M   'P 1'
#
loop_
_entity.id
_entity.type
_entity.pdbx_description
1 polymer ?
#
loop_
_entity_poly.entity_id
_entity_poly.type
_entity_poly.pdbx_seq_one_letter_code
_entity_poly.pdbx_strand_id
1 'polypeptide(L)'
;MSDDLFTLEHVHAALNHYTINHGIENGLYPYSPAYWCVEQVAKLTDAEREAALFGLSVWDVIDYPAITVKKLCQPGSDVWNYSIAEMLTNSSKNDLLVSACAIWGWGLTEESDNTSCHLAASNLVFAVLAQEQYDSDIMNEFENLGIKEVRSKAAKAKHEAYYAPLKAQCLSWAHEIIHDTSKNITKTALATAVDSRYHDLIKENPQGTPVYGQFHRMNYNTGQRVKEPAYRTIYGWVKTLLDK
;
A
#
# COMPACT_ATOMS: atom_id res chain seq x y z
N MET A 1 -47.50 1.62 0.24
CA MET A 1 -46.47 2.54 0.75
C MET A 1 -45.52 2.79 -0.40
N SER A 2 -44.78 3.89 -0.43
CA SER A 2 -43.74 4.04 -1.46
C SER A 2 -42.70 2.97 -1.19
N ASP A 3 -42.35 2.15 -2.18
CA ASP A 3 -41.34 1.10 -1.99
C ASP A 3 -39.92 1.70 -1.94
N ASP A 4 -39.77 3.01 -2.14
CA ASP A 4 -38.51 3.75 -2.25
C ASP A 4 -37.44 3.31 -1.26
N LEU A 5 -36.28 2.90 -1.78
CA LEU A 5 -35.17 2.41 -0.97
C LEU A 5 -34.47 3.57 -0.23
N PHE A 6 -34.21 4.67 -0.93
CA PHE A 6 -33.35 5.75 -0.48
C PHE A 6 -34.13 6.88 0.19
N THR A 7 -34.71 6.58 1.36
CA THR A 7 -35.50 7.53 2.15
C THR A 7 -34.85 7.88 3.48
N LEU A 8 -35.15 9.08 4.00
CA LEU A 8 -34.71 9.51 5.31
C LEU A 8 -35.29 8.62 6.43
N GLU A 9 -36.51 8.12 6.25
CA GLU A 9 -37.16 7.19 7.18
C GLU A 9 -36.33 5.92 7.38
N HIS A 10 -35.85 5.31 6.29
CA HIS A 10 -34.98 4.16 6.37
C HIS A 10 -33.63 4.50 7.04
N VAL A 11 -33.04 5.66 6.73
CA VAL A 11 -31.82 6.11 7.42
C VAL A 11 -32.06 6.19 8.94
N HIS A 12 -33.17 6.80 9.37
CA HIS A 12 -33.52 6.90 10.79
C HIS A 12 -33.79 5.54 11.43
N ALA A 13 -34.43 4.61 10.71
CA ALA A 13 -34.64 3.24 11.18
C ALA A 13 -33.30 2.54 11.48
N ALA A 14 -32.32 2.65 10.57
CA ALA A 14 -30.97 2.15 10.80
C ALA A 14 -30.27 2.85 11.96
N LEU A 15 -30.29 4.19 12.00
CA LEU A 15 -29.67 4.94 13.11
C LEU A 15 -30.21 4.47 14.45
N ASN A 16 -31.54 4.34 14.59
CA ASN A 16 -32.20 3.88 15.80
C ASN A 16 -31.77 2.45 16.19
N HIS A 17 -31.81 1.52 15.23
CA HIS A 17 -31.48 0.10 15.46
C HIS A 17 -30.02 -0.11 15.87
N TYR A 18 -29.09 0.60 15.22
CA TYR A 18 -27.65 0.44 15.41
C TYR A 18 -27.07 1.44 16.44
N THR A 19 -27.91 2.20 17.17
CA THR A 19 -27.44 3.10 18.25
C THR A 19 -26.74 2.34 19.38
N ILE A 20 -25.82 3.03 20.05
CA ILE A 20 -24.98 2.57 21.18
C ILE A 20 -25.77 1.84 22.29
N ASN A 21 -27.08 2.08 22.43
CA ASN A 21 -27.88 1.49 23.50
C ASN A 21 -28.73 0.27 23.08
N HIS A 22 -28.80 -0.09 21.80
CA HIS A 22 -29.62 -1.21 21.29
C HIS A 22 -28.80 -2.42 20.77
N GLY A 23 -27.47 -2.31 20.66
CA GLY A 23 -26.59 -3.34 20.05
C GLY A 23 -25.56 -4.02 20.96
N ILE A 24 -25.51 -3.71 22.27
CA ILE A 24 -24.50 -4.28 23.19
C ILE A 24 -24.92 -5.65 23.76
N GLU A 25 -25.52 -6.53 22.95
CA GLU A 25 -25.85 -7.88 23.45
C GLU A 25 -24.77 -8.93 23.16
N ASN A 26 -23.81 -8.67 22.26
CA ASN A 26 -22.82 -9.72 21.86
C ASN A 26 -21.35 -9.25 21.71
N GLY A 27 -20.97 -8.07 22.19
CA GLY A 27 -19.56 -7.64 22.30
C GLY A 27 -18.78 -7.41 20.99
N LEU A 28 -19.34 -7.71 19.81
CA LEU A 28 -18.71 -7.52 18.49
C LEU A 28 -19.30 -6.36 17.67
N TYR A 29 -20.43 -5.80 18.12
CA TYR A 29 -21.16 -4.73 17.44
C TYR A 29 -20.35 -3.44 17.18
N PRO A 30 -19.50 -2.93 18.09
CA PRO A 30 -18.77 -1.68 17.86
C PRO A 30 -17.69 -1.77 16.77
N TYR A 31 -17.43 -2.97 16.23
CA TYR A 31 -16.46 -3.21 15.16
C TYR A 31 -17.12 -3.64 13.84
N SER A 32 -18.46 -3.55 13.72
CA SER A 32 -19.17 -3.89 12.49
C SER A 32 -19.18 -2.72 11.49
N PRO A 33 -19.17 -2.99 10.17
CA PRO A 33 -19.32 -1.94 9.15
C PRO A 33 -20.61 -1.12 9.32
N ALA A 34 -21.70 -1.76 9.74
CA ALA A 34 -22.97 -1.12 10.01
C ALA A 34 -22.88 -0.08 11.13
N TYR A 35 -22.26 -0.47 12.24
CA TYR A 35 -22.06 0.43 13.38
C TYR A 35 -21.15 1.61 13.02
N TRP A 36 -19.99 1.36 12.39
CA TRP A 36 -19.08 2.43 11.97
C TRP A 36 -19.77 3.42 11.02
N CYS A 37 -20.54 2.92 10.05
CA CYS A 37 -21.28 3.76 9.11
C CYS A 37 -22.33 4.62 9.82
N VAL A 38 -23.10 4.02 10.73
CA VAL A 38 -24.10 4.73 11.54
C VAL A 38 -23.45 5.81 12.40
N GLU A 39 -22.28 5.58 12.98
CA GLU A 39 -21.52 6.61 13.70
C GLU A 39 -21.10 7.79 12.80
N GLN A 40 -20.74 7.54 11.54
CA GLN A 40 -20.43 8.62 10.60
C GLN A 40 -21.69 9.39 10.20
N VAL A 41 -22.76 8.68 9.82
CA VAL A 41 -24.03 9.28 9.37
C VAL A 41 -24.74 10.04 10.50
N ALA A 42 -24.59 9.59 11.76
CA ALA A 42 -25.12 10.26 12.94
C ALA A 42 -24.58 11.70 13.11
N LYS A 43 -23.39 12.01 12.57
CA LYS A 43 -22.78 13.35 12.62
C LYS A 43 -23.39 14.34 11.63
N LEU A 44 -24.08 13.84 10.61
CA LEU A 44 -24.75 14.64 9.59
C LEU A 44 -26.12 15.11 10.08
N THR A 45 -26.55 16.30 9.64
CA THR A 45 -27.92 16.78 9.80
C THR A 45 -28.87 16.06 8.85
N ASP A 46 -30.18 16.10 9.14
CA ASP A 46 -31.18 15.51 8.24
C ASP A 46 -31.16 16.14 6.85
N ALA A 47 -30.93 17.46 6.75
CA ALA A 47 -30.79 18.13 5.45
C ALA A 47 -29.57 17.62 4.65
N GLU A 48 -28.45 17.35 5.32
CA GLU A 48 -27.27 16.76 4.66
C GLU A 48 -27.53 15.30 4.25
N ARG A 49 -28.27 14.54 5.06
CA ARG A 49 -28.67 13.16 4.73
C ARG A 49 -29.61 13.14 3.52
N GLU A 50 -30.61 14.01 3.48
CA GLU A 50 -31.53 14.14 2.35
C GLU A 50 -30.79 14.52 1.06
N ALA A 51 -29.86 15.48 1.14
CA ALA A 51 -29.01 15.85 0.01
C ALA A 51 -28.16 14.67 -0.47
N ALA A 52 -27.59 13.90 0.46
CA ALA A 52 -26.76 12.74 0.18
C ALA A 52 -27.55 11.58 -0.47
N LEU A 53 -28.81 11.38 -0.08
CA LEU A 53 -29.69 10.36 -0.68
C LEU A 53 -30.00 10.63 -2.16
N PHE A 54 -29.98 11.90 -2.59
CA PHE A 54 -30.24 12.26 -3.98
C PHE A 54 -29.26 11.59 -4.96
N GLY A 55 -28.05 11.30 -4.52
CA GLY A 55 -27.01 10.69 -5.35
C GLY A 55 -27.40 9.31 -5.90
N LEU A 56 -28.09 8.49 -5.09
CA LEU A 56 -28.46 7.11 -5.44
C LEU A 56 -29.97 6.90 -5.62
N SER A 57 -30.81 7.88 -5.27
CA SER A 57 -32.26 7.81 -5.47
C SER A 57 -32.70 7.69 -6.93
N VAL A 58 -31.83 8.00 -7.91
CA VAL A 58 -32.09 7.74 -9.34
C VAL A 58 -32.45 6.26 -9.59
N TRP A 59 -31.89 5.34 -8.80
CA TRP A 59 -32.17 3.92 -8.95
C TRP A 59 -33.57 3.52 -8.50
N ASP A 60 -34.19 4.25 -7.58
CA ASP A 60 -35.61 4.04 -7.22
C ASP A 60 -36.55 4.37 -8.38
N VAL A 61 -36.10 5.19 -9.34
CA VAL A 61 -36.85 5.52 -10.57
C VAL A 61 -36.62 4.48 -11.68
N ILE A 62 -35.45 3.84 -11.69
CA ILE A 62 -35.04 2.91 -12.76
C ILE A 62 -35.50 1.48 -12.49
N ASP A 63 -35.36 1.01 -11.24
CA ASP A 63 -35.60 -0.38 -10.84
C ASP A 63 -36.36 -0.45 -9.51
N TYR A 64 -37.02 -1.59 -9.28
CA TYR A 64 -37.60 -1.87 -7.97
C TYR A 64 -36.51 -2.03 -6.90
N PRO A 65 -36.72 -1.56 -5.67
CA PRO A 65 -35.76 -1.62 -4.56
C PRO A 65 -35.06 -2.97 -4.38
N ALA A 66 -35.83 -4.07 -4.41
CA ALA A 66 -35.28 -5.42 -4.28
C ALA A 66 -34.33 -5.80 -5.43
N ILE A 67 -34.61 -5.32 -6.65
CA ILE A 67 -33.73 -5.52 -7.82
C ILE A 67 -32.47 -4.67 -7.67
N THR A 68 -32.62 -3.40 -7.25
CA THR A 68 -31.50 -2.49 -6.98
C THR A 68 -30.54 -3.07 -5.94
N VAL A 69 -31.05 -3.57 -4.82
CA VAL A 69 -30.25 -4.28 -3.79
C VAL A 69 -29.53 -5.49 -4.37
N LYS A 70 -30.22 -6.32 -5.15
CA LYS A 70 -29.60 -7.50 -5.77
C LYS A 70 -28.49 -7.12 -6.75
N LYS A 71 -28.66 -6.06 -7.53
CA LYS A 71 -27.63 -5.55 -8.46
C LYS A 71 -26.44 -4.96 -7.71
N LEU A 72 -26.64 -4.28 -6.58
CA LEU A 72 -25.56 -3.80 -5.70
C LEU A 72 -24.74 -4.95 -5.07
N CYS A 73 -25.31 -6.13 -4.93
CA CYS A 73 -24.57 -7.34 -4.51
C CYS A 73 -23.70 -7.94 -5.61
N GLN A 74 -23.83 -7.49 -6.87
CA GLN A 74 -23.14 -8.06 -8.03
C GLN A 74 -22.06 -7.09 -8.54
N PRO A 75 -20.77 -7.35 -8.27
CA PRO A 75 -19.69 -6.54 -8.81
C PRO A 75 -19.78 -6.43 -10.34
N GLY A 76 -19.68 -5.21 -10.86
CA GLY A 76 -19.73 -4.94 -12.29
C GLY A 76 -21.14 -4.79 -12.89
N SER A 77 -22.22 -4.88 -12.09
CA SER A 77 -23.54 -4.43 -12.55
C SER A 77 -23.56 -2.94 -12.84
N ASP A 78 -24.54 -2.50 -13.63
CA ASP A 78 -24.84 -1.08 -13.89
C ASP A 78 -24.99 -0.27 -12.60
N VAL A 79 -25.79 -0.80 -11.65
CA VAL A 79 -26.01 -0.17 -10.35
C VAL A 79 -24.73 -0.14 -9.53
N TRP A 80 -23.95 -1.23 -9.51
CA TRP A 80 -22.69 -1.28 -8.78
C TRP A 80 -21.68 -0.27 -9.31
N ASN A 81 -21.50 -0.20 -10.63
CA ASN A 81 -20.53 0.71 -11.26
C ASN A 81 -20.88 2.18 -11.00
N TYR A 82 -22.13 2.57 -11.23
CA TYR A 82 -22.58 3.94 -10.97
C TYR A 82 -22.49 4.27 -9.47
N SER A 83 -23.02 3.38 -8.63
CA SER A 83 -23.15 3.68 -7.21
C SER A 83 -21.82 3.64 -6.48
N ILE A 84 -20.88 2.77 -6.84
CA ILE A 84 -19.62 2.62 -6.11
C ILE A 84 -18.47 3.25 -6.87
N ALA A 85 -18.25 2.85 -8.12
CA ALA A 85 -17.05 3.29 -8.85
C ALA A 85 -17.11 4.78 -9.19
N GLU A 86 -18.25 5.28 -9.67
CA GLU A 86 -18.36 6.69 -10.06
C GLU A 86 -18.49 7.63 -8.85
N MET A 87 -19.29 7.27 -7.84
CA MET A 87 -19.47 8.13 -6.65
C MET A 87 -18.18 8.32 -5.84
N LEU A 88 -17.33 7.28 -5.74
CA LEU A 88 -16.04 7.41 -5.06
C LEU A 88 -15.10 8.40 -5.77
N THR A 89 -15.17 8.53 -7.10
CA THR A 89 -14.36 9.51 -7.85
C THR A 89 -14.78 10.97 -7.60
N ASN A 90 -16.04 11.19 -7.21
CA ASN A 90 -16.58 12.53 -6.91
C ASN A 90 -16.45 12.92 -5.42
N SER A 91 -15.72 12.14 -4.62
CA SER A 91 -15.60 12.35 -3.15
C SER A 91 -16.94 12.27 -2.38
N SER A 92 -17.93 11.55 -2.91
CA SER A 92 -19.25 11.36 -2.28
C SER A 92 -19.25 10.28 -1.19
N LYS A 93 -18.26 10.32 -0.27
CA LYS A 93 -18.17 9.35 0.84
C LYS A 93 -19.46 9.36 1.67
N ASN A 94 -19.97 10.55 2.00
CA ASN A 94 -21.21 10.69 2.77
C ASN A 94 -22.42 10.11 2.03
N ASP A 95 -22.56 10.32 0.71
CA ASP A 95 -23.67 9.77 -0.07
C ASP A 95 -23.71 8.25 -0.01
N LEU A 96 -22.55 7.61 -0.09
CA LEU A 96 -22.44 6.15 0.01
C LEU A 96 -22.78 5.63 1.40
N LEU A 97 -22.32 6.32 2.45
CA LEU A 97 -22.60 5.93 3.82
C LEU A 97 -24.08 6.15 4.17
N VAL A 98 -24.66 7.28 3.77
CA VAL A 98 -26.08 7.57 3.99
C VAL A 98 -26.95 6.56 3.23
N SER A 99 -26.58 6.21 2.00
CA SER A 99 -27.28 5.21 1.20
C SER A 99 -27.16 3.79 1.77
N ALA A 100 -25.99 3.44 2.33
CA ALA A 100 -25.82 2.18 3.06
C ALA A 100 -26.74 2.13 4.30
N CYS A 101 -26.84 3.22 5.05
CA CYS A 101 -27.78 3.35 6.16
C CYS A 101 -29.24 3.19 5.70
N ALA A 102 -29.64 3.77 4.57
CA ALA A 102 -30.98 3.59 4.02
C ALA A 102 -31.25 2.11 3.67
N ILE A 103 -30.31 1.43 3.00
CA ILE A 103 -30.46 0.00 2.65
C ILE A 103 -30.56 -0.87 3.91
N TRP A 104 -29.75 -0.61 4.93
CA TRP A 104 -29.87 -1.32 6.21
C TRP A 104 -31.21 -1.09 6.87
N GLY A 105 -31.70 0.15 6.90
CA GLY A 105 -32.98 0.50 7.49
C GLY A 105 -34.15 -0.16 6.78
N TRP A 106 -34.11 -0.21 5.46
CA TRP A 106 -35.07 -0.94 4.65
C TRP A 106 -35.04 -2.45 4.93
N GLY A 107 -33.83 -3.01 5.08
CA GLY A 107 -33.58 -4.41 5.47
C GLY A 107 -34.18 -4.82 6.82
N LEU A 108 -34.49 -3.86 7.70
CA LEU A 108 -35.13 -4.11 9.00
C LEU A 108 -36.66 -4.32 8.88
N THR A 109 -37.24 -4.11 7.70
CA THR A 109 -38.66 -4.38 7.44
C THR A 109 -38.89 -5.87 7.15
N GLU A 110 -39.94 -6.47 7.73
CA GLU A 110 -40.24 -7.91 7.60
C GLU A 110 -40.53 -8.37 6.15
N GLU A 111 -40.68 -7.44 5.21
CA GLU A 111 -40.97 -7.70 3.80
C GLU A 111 -39.71 -7.80 2.91
N SER A 112 -38.50 -7.58 3.45
CA SER A 112 -37.25 -7.49 2.69
C SER A 112 -36.31 -8.70 2.90
N ASP A 113 -35.51 -9.05 1.87
CA ASP A 113 -34.40 -10.02 2.02
C ASP A 113 -33.25 -9.36 2.78
N ASN A 114 -33.32 -9.47 4.10
CA ASN A 114 -32.38 -8.85 5.03
C ASN A 114 -30.91 -9.21 4.71
N THR A 115 -30.64 -10.44 4.25
CA THR A 115 -29.27 -10.88 3.93
C THR A 115 -28.70 -10.10 2.75
N SER A 116 -29.49 -9.94 1.68
CA SER A 116 -29.07 -9.15 0.52
C SER A 116 -28.93 -7.66 0.86
N CYS A 117 -29.79 -7.12 1.71
CA CYS A 117 -29.69 -5.74 2.17
C CYS A 117 -28.40 -5.52 2.98
N HIS A 118 -28.09 -6.41 3.93
CA HIS A 118 -26.84 -6.33 4.69
C HIS A 118 -25.61 -6.40 3.79
N LEU A 119 -25.62 -7.29 2.80
CA LEU A 119 -24.50 -7.42 1.86
C LEU A 119 -24.33 -6.18 0.99
N ALA A 120 -25.41 -5.68 0.38
CA ALA A 120 -25.38 -4.48 -0.47
C ALA A 120 -24.88 -3.26 0.30
N ALA A 121 -25.43 -3.01 1.50
CA ALA A 121 -24.98 -1.91 2.35
C ALA A 121 -23.52 -2.09 2.80
N SER A 122 -23.10 -3.30 3.15
CA SER A 122 -21.71 -3.59 3.50
C SER A 122 -20.76 -3.31 2.33
N ASN A 123 -21.15 -3.64 1.09
CA ASN A 123 -20.33 -3.34 -0.08
C ASN A 123 -20.08 -1.84 -0.24
N LEU A 124 -21.09 -1.00 -0.04
CA LEU A 124 -20.94 0.47 -0.08
C LEU A 124 -19.95 0.95 0.99
N VAL A 125 -20.09 0.46 2.22
CA VAL A 125 -19.22 0.88 3.33
C VAL A 125 -17.78 0.39 3.16
N PHE A 126 -17.59 -0.86 2.72
CA PHE A 126 -16.25 -1.37 2.42
C PHE A 126 -15.58 -0.58 1.30
N ALA A 127 -16.32 -0.14 0.30
CA ALA A 127 -15.76 0.67 -0.78
C ALA A 127 -15.26 2.02 -0.28
N VAL A 128 -16.01 2.68 0.61
CA VAL A 128 -15.58 3.93 1.27
C VAL A 128 -14.31 3.71 2.12
N LEU A 129 -14.31 2.67 2.97
CA LEU A 129 -13.16 2.34 3.82
C LEU A 129 -11.91 2.01 3.00
N ALA A 130 -12.06 1.26 1.91
CA ALA A 130 -10.96 0.94 1.00
C ALA A 130 -10.37 2.19 0.35
N GLN A 131 -11.23 3.14 -0.06
CA GLN A 131 -10.77 4.42 -0.61
C GLN A 131 -10.05 5.27 0.45
N GLU A 132 -10.58 5.34 1.68
CA GLU A 132 -9.90 6.06 2.78
C GLU A 132 -8.53 5.48 3.11
N GLN A 133 -8.41 4.15 3.12
CA GLN A 133 -7.12 3.49 3.31
C GLN A 133 -6.15 3.81 2.17
N TYR A 134 -6.62 3.77 0.92
CA TYR A 134 -5.81 4.11 -0.24
C TYR A 134 -5.33 5.57 -0.20
N ASP A 135 -6.21 6.52 0.11
CA ASP A 135 -5.87 7.94 0.25
C ASP A 135 -4.81 8.15 1.35
N SER A 136 -4.99 7.48 2.49
CA SER A 136 -4.07 7.53 3.63
C SER A 136 -2.69 6.95 3.29
N ASP A 137 -2.65 5.81 2.59
CA ASP A 137 -1.40 5.17 2.18
C ASP A 137 -0.62 6.05 1.19
N ILE A 138 -1.32 6.67 0.22
CA ILE A 138 -0.69 7.64 -0.69
C ILE A 138 -0.10 8.82 0.06
N MET A 139 -0.87 9.44 0.96
CA MET A 139 -0.39 10.59 1.74
C MET A 139 0.82 10.21 2.60
N ASN A 140 0.76 9.05 3.27
CA ASN A 140 1.89 8.51 4.02
C ASN A 140 3.11 8.26 3.13
N GLU A 141 2.93 7.79 1.90
CA GLU A 141 4.04 7.62 0.97
C GLU A 141 4.70 8.96 0.63
N PHE A 142 3.92 9.99 0.34
CA PHE A 142 4.41 11.34 0.05
C PHE A 142 5.12 11.98 1.25
N GLU A 143 4.51 11.95 2.43
CA GLU A 143 5.07 12.52 3.66
C GLU A 143 6.40 11.86 4.03
N ASN A 144 6.55 10.57 3.75
CA ASN A 144 7.76 9.82 4.08
C ASN A 144 8.84 9.83 2.96
N LEU A 145 8.64 10.56 1.85
CA LEU A 145 9.62 10.62 0.76
C LEU A 145 11.00 11.12 1.24
N GLY A 146 11.02 12.20 2.03
CA GLY A 146 12.27 12.75 2.56
C GLY A 146 13.01 11.76 3.47
N ILE A 147 12.29 11.03 4.32
CA ILE A 147 12.86 10.01 5.20
C ILE A 147 13.40 8.83 4.39
N LYS A 148 12.67 8.38 3.35
CA LYS A 148 13.13 7.32 2.43
C LYS A 148 14.41 7.74 1.71
N GLU A 149 14.50 8.99 1.23
CA GLU A 149 15.69 9.52 0.56
C GLU A 149 16.90 9.59 1.51
N VAL A 150 16.70 10.11 2.73
CA VAL A 150 17.75 10.16 3.77
C VAL A 150 18.24 8.76 4.13
N ARG A 151 17.33 7.80 4.33
CA ARG A 151 17.68 6.39 4.60
C ARG A 151 18.47 5.76 3.45
N SER A 152 18.08 6.03 2.21
CA SER A 152 18.80 5.56 1.02
C SER A 152 20.23 6.14 0.94
N LYS A 153 20.38 7.45 1.15
CA LYS A 153 21.70 8.12 1.21
C LYS A 153 22.55 7.55 2.33
N ALA A 154 21.99 7.35 3.52
CA ALA A 154 22.68 6.76 4.67
C ALA A 154 23.09 5.30 4.41
N ALA A 155 22.23 4.49 3.79
CA ALA A 155 22.54 3.11 3.42
C ALA A 155 23.67 3.04 2.38
N LYS A 156 23.66 3.94 1.39
CA LYS A 156 24.75 4.07 0.41
C LYS A 156 26.07 4.49 1.07
N ALA A 157 26.05 5.49 1.93
CA ALA A 157 27.25 5.93 2.66
C ALA A 157 27.82 4.81 3.55
N LYS A 158 26.94 4.07 4.24
CA LYS A 158 27.32 2.91 5.06
C LYS A 158 27.92 1.79 4.19
N HIS A 159 27.32 1.50 3.05
CA HIS A 159 27.83 0.54 2.08
C HIS A 159 29.23 0.95 1.56
N GLU A 160 29.41 2.21 1.18
CA GLU A 160 30.71 2.75 0.75
C GLU A 160 31.77 2.65 1.85
N ALA A 161 31.43 2.97 3.10
CA ALA A 161 32.34 2.87 4.23
C ALA A 161 32.80 1.43 4.52
N TYR A 162 31.91 0.44 4.35
CA TYR A 162 32.25 -0.96 4.58
C TYR A 162 33.18 -1.53 3.51
N TYR A 163 32.96 -1.17 2.25
CA TYR A 163 33.78 -1.66 1.14
C TYR A 163 35.00 -0.78 0.85
N ALA A 164 35.18 0.35 1.53
CA ALA A 164 36.27 1.29 1.24
C ALA A 164 37.67 0.65 1.18
N PRO A 165 38.08 -0.23 2.13
CA PRO A 165 39.41 -0.87 2.05
C PRO A 165 39.55 -1.78 0.84
N LEU A 166 38.52 -2.60 0.55
CA LEU A 166 38.53 -3.52 -0.58
C LEU A 166 38.49 -2.77 -1.91
N LYS A 167 37.66 -1.73 -2.00
CA LYS A 167 37.61 -0.84 -3.16
C LYS A 167 38.98 -0.22 -3.45
N ALA A 168 39.67 0.29 -2.43
CA ALA A 168 41.01 0.86 -2.59
C ALA A 168 42.01 -0.17 -3.12
N GLN A 169 41.96 -1.41 -2.60
CA GLN A 169 42.82 -2.50 -3.07
C GLN A 169 42.52 -2.88 -4.53
N CYS A 170 41.23 -3.04 -4.88
CA CYS A 170 40.80 -3.31 -6.25
C CYS A 170 41.25 -2.20 -7.22
N LEU A 171 41.19 -0.94 -6.80
CA LEU A 171 41.69 0.19 -7.59
C LEU A 171 43.22 0.15 -7.74
N SER A 172 43.98 -0.23 -6.71
CA SER A 172 45.44 -0.41 -6.81
C SER A 172 45.79 -1.47 -7.86
N TRP A 173 45.18 -2.65 -7.76
CA TRP A 173 45.37 -3.72 -8.74
C TRP A 173 44.97 -3.30 -10.15
N ALA A 174 43.88 -2.54 -10.29
CA ALA A 174 43.47 -2.03 -11.58
C ALA A 174 44.53 -1.11 -12.20
N HIS A 175 45.16 -0.22 -11.41
CA HIS A 175 46.24 0.65 -11.91
C HIS A 175 47.47 -0.16 -12.33
N GLU A 176 47.87 -1.16 -11.55
CA GLU A 176 48.97 -2.06 -11.89
C GLU A 176 48.71 -2.77 -13.23
N ILE A 177 47.51 -3.35 -13.39
CA ILE A 177 47.10 -4.04 -14.61
C ILE A 177 47.09 -3.08 -15.81
N ILE A 178 46.57 -1.86 -15.65
CA ILE A 178 46.56 -0.85 -16.72
C ILE A 178 48.00 -0.47 -17.10
N HIS A 179 48.88 -0.29 -16.12
CA HIS A 179 50.28 0.08 -16.34
C HIS A 179 51.06 -1.02 -17.08
N ASP A 180 50.84 -2.28 -16.71
CA ASP A 180 51.52 -3.43 -17.31
C ASP A 180 50.97 -3.80 -18.70
N THR A 181 49.78 -3.31 -19.06
CA THR A 181 49.14 -3.59 -20.35
C THR A 181 49.51 -2.53 -21.39
N SER A 182 50.24 -2.92 -22.43
CA SER A 182 50.89 -2.02 -23.39
C SER A 182 49.99 -1.27 -24.39
N LYS A 183 48.65 -1.41 -24.32
CA LYS A 183 47.57 -0.44 -24.73
C LYS A 183 46.22 -1.16 -24.91
N ASN A 184 45.14 -0.47 -24.56
CA ASN A 184 43.72 -0.81 -24.81
C ASN A 184 43.13 -2.03 -24.06
N ILE A 185 43.24 -2.05 -22.73
CA ILE A 185 42.39 -2.94 -21.92
C ILE A 185 40.93 -2.45 -21.92
N THR A 186 39.96 -3.36 -22.09
CA THR A 186 38.53 -3.02 -21.99
C THR A 186 38.07 -2.97 -20.53
N LYS A 187 36.99 -2.24 -20.23
CA LYS A 187 36.39 -2.18 -18.88
C LYS A 187 36.09 -3.57 -18.30
N THR A 188 35.54 -4.45 -19.14
CA THR A 188 35.21 -5.82 -18.75
C THR A 188 36.48 -6.63 -18.46
N ALA A 189 37.50 -6.55 -19.34
CA ALA A 189 38.76 -7.25 -19.14
C ALA A 189 39.50 -6.78 -17.86
N LEU A 190 39.50 -5.47 -17.60
CA LEU A 190 40.05 -4.91 -16.37
C LEU A 190 39.30 -5.44 -15.13
N ALA A 191 37.97 -5.39 -15.15
CA ALA A 191 37.16 -5.89 -14.05
C ALA A 191 37.35 -7.38 -13.80
N THR A 192 37.44 -8.20 -14.87
CA THR A 192 37.68 -9.64 -14.75
C THR A 192 39.06 -9.93 -14.16
N ALA A 193 40.12 -9.22 -14.59
CA ALA A 193 41.45 -9.41 -14.03
C ALA A 193 41.52 -9.02 -12.53
N VAL A 194 40.86 -7.92 -12.15
CA VAL A 194 40.77 -7.50 -10.74
C VAL A 194 39.93 -8.46 -9.90
N ASP A 195 38.81 -8.95 -10.45
CA ASP A 195 37.96 -9.96 -9.81
C ASP A 195 38.70 -11.28 -9.60
N SER A 196 39.53 -11.72 -10.55
CA SER A 196 40.39 -12.90 -10.38
C SER A 196 41.40 -12.70 -9.24
N ARG A 197 42.11 -11.56 -9.21
CA ARG A 197 43.03 -11.24 -8.09
C ARG A 197 42.34 -11.21 -6.73
N TYR A 198 41.10 -10.72 -6.69
CA TYR A 198 40.29 -10.76 -5.49
C TYR A 198 40.01 -12.20 -5.03
N HIS A 199 39.55 -13.07 -5.93
CA HIS A 199 39.28 -14.47 -5.60
C HIS A 199 40.56 -15.24 -5.21
N ASP A 200 41.70 -14.94 -5.84
CA ASP A 200 43.00 -15.48 -5.46
C ASP A 200 43.37 -15.06 -4.02
N LEU A 201 43.20 -13.77 -3.68
CA LEU A 201 43.42 -13.27 -2.32
C LEU A 201 42.55 -14.01 -1.29
N ILE A 202 41.26 -14.22 -1.59
CA ILE A 202 40.33 -14.91 -0.68
C ILE A 202 40.67 -16.39 -0.54
N LYS A 203 41.12 -17.04 -1.62
CA LYS A 203 41.55 -18.43 -1.59
C LYS A 203 42.81 -18.63 -0.74
N GLU A 204 43.75 -17.70 -0.81
CA GLU A 204 44.98 -17.71 0.01
C GLU A 204 44.71 -17.28 1.47
N ASN A 205 43.71 -16.42 1.68
CA ASN A 205 43.36 -15.84 2.96
C ASN A 205 41.87 -16.06 3.27
N PRO A 206 41.46 -17.30 3.62
CA PRO A 206 40.06 -17.62 3.83
C PRO A 206 39.48 -16.90 5.05
N GLN A 207 38.15 -17.00 5.19
CA GLN A 207 37.41 -16.43 6.30
C GLN A 207 38.00 -16.86 7.67
N GLY A 208 38.25 -15.89 8.54
CA GLY A 208 38.89 -16.10 9.85
C GLY A 208 40.34 -15.63 9.90
N THR A 209 40.97 -15.37 8.76
CA THR A 209 42.31 -14.78 8.70
C THR A 209 42.28 -13.27 8.97
N PRO A 210 43.39 -12.67 9.49
CA PRO A 210 43.50 -11.23 9.66
C PRO A 210 43.34 -10.45 8.35
N VAL A 211 43.89 -10.98 7.25
CA VAL A 211 43.82 -10.39 5.91
C VAL A 211 42.38 -10.36 5.39
N TYR A 212 41.62 -11.45 5.54
CA TYR A 212 40.19 -11.43 5.23
C TYR A 212 39.45 -10.36 6.05
N GLY A 213 39.80 -10.23 7.33
CA GLY A 213 39.19 -9.26 8.23
C GLY A 213 39.46 -7.79 7.87
N GLN A 214 40.57 -7.50 7.19
CA GLN A 214 40.93 -6.16 6.71
C GLN A 214 39.98 -5.66 5.61
N PHE A 215 39.56 -6.56 4.72
CA PHE A 215 38.72 -6.24 3.57
C PHE A 215 37.23 -6.52 3.82
N HIS A 216 36.91 -7.47 4.71
CA HIS A 216 35.55 -7.86 5.09
C HIS A 216 35.26 -7.47 6.54
N ARG A 217 35.09 -6.16 6.76
CA ARG A 217 34.83 -5.60 8.10
C ARG A 217 33.58 -6.21 8.74
N MET A 218 33.58 -6.27 10.06
CA MET A 218 32.43 -6.71 10.85
C MET A 218 31.35 -5.62 10.82
N ASN A 219 30.12 -5.98 10.45
CA ASN A 219 28.97 -5.11 10.65
C ASN A 219 28.42 -5.36 12.06
N TYR A 220 28.85 -4.51 13.00
CA TYR A 220 28.48 -4.59 14.42
C TYR A 220 26.97 -4.55 14.67
N ASN A 221 26.16 -3.99 13.77
CA ASN A 221 24.70 -3.98 13.91
C ASN A 221 24.06 -5.35 13.63
N THR A 222 24.75 -6.19 12.85
CA THR A 222 24.24 -7.52 12.43
C THR A 222 25.04 -8.68 12.99
N GLY A 223 26.20 -8.41 13.60
CA GLY A 223 27.14 -9.44 14.03
C GLY A 223 27.75 -10.26 12.88
N GLN A 224 27.58 -9.84 11.62
CA GLN A 224 28.06 -10.54 10.44
C GLN A 224 29.14 -9.74 9.72
N ARG A 225 30.10 -10.42 9.09
CA ARG A 225 31.06 -9.78 8.18
C ARG A 225 30.38 -9.35 6.88
N VAL A 226 30.88 -8.27 6.30
CA VAL A 226 30.45 -7.79 4.99
C VAL A 226 30.71 -8.88 3.96
N LYS A 227 29.65 -9.28 3.24
CA LYS A 227 29.73 -10.32 2.21
C LYS A 227 30.70 -9.93 1.10
N GLU A 228 31.25 -10.96 0.47
CA GLU A 228 32.06 -10.82 -0.74
C GLU A 228 31.31 -10.00 -1.80
N PRO A 229 31.95 -8.98 -2.40
CA PRO A 229 31.31 -8.18 -3.42
C PRO A 229 31.04 -9.05 -4.65
N ALA A 230 29.85 -8.92 -5.23
CA ALA A 230 29.59 -9.50 -6.55
C ALA A 230 30.47 -8.81 -7.62
N TYR A 231 30.78 -9.53 -8.70
CA TYR A 231 31.52 -9.00 -9.86
C TYR A 231 31.05 -7.60 -10.31
N ARG A 232 29.72 -7.39 -10.38
CA ARG A 232 29.12 -6.10 -10.77
C ARG A 232 29.60 -4.92 -9.91
N THR A 233 29.90 -5.18 -8.64
CA THR A 233 30.38 -4.19 -7.68
C THR A 233 31.84 -3.83 -7.99
N ILE A 234 32.69 -4.83 -8.23
CA ILE A 234 34.09 -4.63 -8.65
C ILE A 234 34.15 -3.92 -10.00
N TYR A 235 33.36 -4.36 -10.98
CA TYR A 235 33.19 -3.68 -12.27
C TYR A 235 32.81 -2.22 -12.08
N GLY A 236 31.83 -1.94 -11.21
CA GLY A 236 31.39 -0.59 -10.88
C GLY A 236 32.49 0.30 -10.31
N TRP A 237 33.43 -0.28 -9.55
CA TRP A 237 34.56 0.46 -8.99
C TRP A 237 35.66 0.76 -10.00
N VAL A 238 36.02 -0.21 -10.85
CA VAL A 238 37.21 -0.07 -11.70
C VAL A 238 36.91 0.52 -13.07
N LYS A 239 35.66 0.42 -13.56
CA LYS A 239 35.27 0.96 -14.88
C LYS A 239 35.56 2.46 -15.02
N THR A 240 35.50 3.20 -13.90
CA THR A 240 35.69 4.65 -13.87
C THR A 240 37.12 5.07 -14.20
N LEU A 241 38.10 4.15 -14.08
CA LEU A 241 39.50 4.43 -14.44
C LEU A 241 39.71 4.49 -15.96
N LEU A 242 38.74 3.99 -16.74
CA LEU A 242 38.76 3.98 -18.21
C LEU A 242 37.66 4.89 -18.81
N ASP A 243 36.91 5.58 -17.95
CA ASP A 243 35.99 6.65 -18.37
C ASP A 243 36.84 7.91 -18.62
N LYS A 244 37.14 8.17 -19.89
CA LYS A 244 37.61 9.49 -20.37
C LYS A 244 36.42 10.40 -20.63
#